data_AF-A0A843LLH2-F1
#
_entry.id   AF-A0A843LLH2-F1
#
_cell.length_a   1.000
_cell.length_b   1.000
_cell.length_c   1.000
_cell.angle_alpha   90.00
_cell.angle_beta   90.00
_cell.angle_gamma   90.00
#
_symmetry.space_group_name_H-M   'P 1'
#
loop_
_entity.id
_entity.type
_entity.pdbx_description
1 polymer ?
#
loop_
_entity_poly.entity_id
_entity_poly.type
_entity_poly.pdbx_seq_one_letter_code
_entity_poly.pdbx_strand_id
1 'polypeptide(L)'
;MWGEVIHIRHETLRQFFEFIGVSPDIANKEACIIEHKLSPATTSAIGNLVHFLGTPSGCQTISALKLFLKMQNTGISWEQLPSRNRF
;
A
#
# COMPACT_ATOMS: atom_id res chain seq x y z
N MET A 1 -26.58 0.01 7.51
CA MET A 1 -25.85 -0.46 6.32
C MET A 1 -24.41 -0.78 6.71
N TRP A 2 -24.21 -1.90 7.42
CA TRP A 2 -22.90 -2.27 7.98
C TRP A 2 -21.98 -2.94 6.94
N GLY A 3 -22.57 -3.59 5.93
CA GLY A 3 -21.83 -4.25 4.85
C GLY A 3 -21.04 -3.28 3.96
N GLU A 4 -21.55 -2.08 3.69
CA GLU A 4 -20.83 -1.10 2.87
C GLU A 4 -19.58 -0.54 3.57
N VAL A 5 -19.66 -0.28 4.88
CA VAL A 5 -18.52 0.21 5.66
C VAL A 5 -17.42 -0.84 5.73
N ILE A 6 -17.77 -2.11 5.85
CA ILE A 6 -16.81 -3.22 5.83
C ILE A 6 -16.16 -3.32 4.44
N HIS A 7 -16.94 -3.27 3.35
CA HIS A 7 -16.41 -3.33 1.99
C HIS A 7 -15.44 -2.18 1.66
N ILE A 8 -15.71 -0.96 2.12
CA ILE A 8 -14.81 0.18 1.89
C ILE A 8 -13.47 -0.01 2.64
N ARG A 9 -13.52 -0.60 3.84
CA ARG A 9 -12.31 -0.90 4.63
C ARG A 9 -11.49 -2.01 3.98
N HIS A 10 -12.14 -3.10 3.54
CA HIS A 10 -11.50 -4.19 2.80
C HIS A 10 -10.70 -3.64 1.63
N GLU A 11 -11.38 -2.85 0.78
CA GLU A 11 -10.80 -2.38 -0.47
C GLU A 11 -9.64 -1.40 -0.23
N THR A 12 -9.78 -0.51 0.77
CA THR A 12 -8.71 0.39 1.20
C THR A 12 -7.45 -0.38 1.59
N LEU A 13 -7.60 -1.45 2.38
CA LEU A 13 -6.49 -2.24 2.89
C LEU A 13 -5.88 -3.10 1.79
N ARG A 14 -6.71 -3.71 0.94
CA ARG A 14 -6.26 -4.47 -0.23
C ARG A 14 -5.39 -3.60 -1.14
N GLN A 15 -5.87 -2.43 -1.51
CA GLN A 15 -5.13 -1.48 -2.36
C GLN A 15 -3.82 -1.03 -1.72
N PHE A 16 -3.85 -0.74 -0.41
CA PHE A 16 -2.63 -0.39 0.32
C PHE A 16 -1.59 -1.51 0.26
N PHE A 17 -1.99 -2.76 0.47
CA PHE A 17 -1.09 -3.91 0.41
C PHE A 17 -0.52 -4.16 -0.98
N GLU A 18 -1.34 -4.03 -2.02
CA GLU A 18 -0.88 -4.12 -3.40
C GLU A 18 0.13 -3.02 -3.74
N PHE A 19 -0.08 -1.79 -3.23
CA PHE A 19 0.89 -0.72 -3.43
C PHE A 19 2.25 -1.02 -2.83
N ILE A 20 2.30 -1.61 -1.64
CA ILE A 20 3.56 -2.00 -1.00
C ILE A 20 4.12 -3.34 -1.49
N GLY A 21 3.59 -3.89 -2.59
CA GLY A 21 4.15 -5.04 -3.29
C GLY A 21 3.69 -6.41 -2.80
N VAL A 22 2.64 -6.47 -1.98
CA VAL A 22 1.99 -7.74 -1.63
C VAL A 22 1.23 -8.26 -2.85
N SER A 23 1.30 -9.57 -3.12
CA SER A 23 0.55 -10.15 -4.23
C SER A 23 -0.97 -9.99 -4.03
N PRO A 24 -1.77 -9.84 -5.10
CA PRO A 24 -3.21 -9.60 -4.97
C PRO A 24 -3.94 -10.63 -4.08
N ASP A 25 -3.57 -11.91 -4.18
CA ASP A 25 -4.19 -12.98 -3.39
C ASP A 25 -3.92 -12.82 -1.88
N ILE A 26 -2.67 -12.48 -1.52
CA ILE A 26 -2.29 -12.26 -0.13
C ILE A 26 -2.90 -10.94 0.35
N ALA A 27 -2.86 -9.88 -0.45
CA ALA A 27 -3.45 -8.58 -0.11
C ALA A 27 -4.95 -8.71 0.19
N ASN A 28 -5.68 -9.46 -0.62
CA ASN A 28 -7.09 -9.73 -0.41
C ASN A 28 -7.34 -10.53 0.87
N LYS A 29 -6.52 -11.57 1.12
CA LYS A 29 -6.63 -12.38 2.34
C LYS A 29 -6.33 -11.56 3.60
N GLU A 30 -5.26 -10.78 3.60
CA GLU A 30 -4.83 -9.98 4.75
C GLU A 30 -5.82 -8.85 5.04
N ALA A 31 -6.36 -8.19 4.00
CA ALA A 31 -7.39 -7.17 4.16
C ALA A 31 -8.60 -7.71 4.94
N CYS A 32 -9.08 -8.90 4.58
CA CYS A 32 -10.20 -9.56 5.25
C CYS A 32 -9.91 -9.87 6.74
N ILE A 33 -8.66 -10.23 7.07
CA ILE A 33 -8.26 -10.55 8.45
C ILE A 33 -8.27 -9.29 9.32
N ILE A 34 -7.77 -8.16 8.80
CA ILE A 34 -7.49 -6.98 9.63
C ILE A 34 -8.55 -5.88 9.55
N GLU A 35 -9.43 -5.87 8.56
CA GLU A 35 -10.46 -4.83 8.37
C GLU A 35 -11.38 -4.65 9.59
N HIS A 36 -11.56 -5.72 10.36
CA HIS A 36 -12.36 -5.77 11.59
C HIS A 36 -11.55 -5.42 12.85
N LYS A 37 -10.22 -5.32 12.74
CA LYS A 37 -9.29 -5.06 13.86
C LYS A 37 -8.83 -3.61 13.92
N LEU A 38 -8.86 -2.90 12.80
CA LEU A 38 -8.41 -1.52 12.73
C LEU A 38 -9.46 -0.52 13.21
N SER A 39 -8.97 0.49 13.94
CA SER A 39 -9.78 1.64 14.32
C SER A 39 -10.25 2.41 13.08
N PRO A 40 -11.42 3.07 13.12
CA PRO A 40 -11.86 3.94 12.03
C PRO A 40 -10.83 5.01 11.64
N ALA A 41 -10.12 5.59 12.62
CA ALA A 41 -9.09 6.59 12.39
C ALA A 41 -7.93 6.02 11.57
N THR A 42 -7.47 4.80 11.90
CA THR A 42 -6.40 4.12 11.17
C THR A 42 -6.82 3.80 9.74
N THR A 43 -8.00 3.21 9.53
CA THR A 43 -8.46 2.88 8.19
C THR A 43 -8.69 4.13 7.34
N SER A 44 -9.17 5.23 7.94
CA SER A 44 -9.34 6.51 7.25
C SER A 44 -7.99 7.12 6.83
N ALA A 45 -6.97 7.08 7.69
CA ALA A 45 -5.63 7.56 7.34
C ALA A 45 -5.02 6.77 6.17
N ILE A 46 -5.18 5.43 6.18
CA ILE A 46 -4.75 4.56 5.08
C ILE A 46 -5.54 4.91 3.80
N GLY A 47 -6.85 5.09 3.90
CA GLY A 47 -7.70 5.48 2.77
C GLY A 47 -7.28 6.81 2.14
N ASN A 48 -6.94 7.81 2.95
CA ASN A 48 -6.44 9.10 2.45
C ASN A 48 -5.11 8.94 1.70
N LEU A 49 -4.20 8.09 2.20
CA LEU A 49 -2.94 7.78 1.53
C LEU A 49 -3.19 7.07 0.20
N VAL A 50 -4.02 6.02 0.20
CA VAL A 50 -4.39 5.25 -0.99
C VAL A 50 -5.02 6.17 -2.05
N HIS A 51 -5.92 7.06 -1.63
CA HIS A 51 -6.52 8.04 -2.52
C HIS A 51 -5.47 8.99 -3.11
N PHE A 52 -4.58 9.54 -2.28
CA PHE A 52 -3.47 10.39 -2.73
C PHE A 52 -2.57 9.68 -3.75
N LEU A 53 -2.21 8.42 -3.50
CA LEU A 53 -1.36 7.62 -4.37
C LEU A 53 -1.98 7.38 -5.76
N GLY A 54 -3.32 7.37 -5.85
CA GLY A 54 -4.05 7.28 -7.11
C GLY A 54 -4.13 8.59 -7.92
N THR A 55 -3.70 9.72 -7.35
CA THR A 55 -3.71 11.02 -8.04
C THR A 55 -2.47 11.21 -8.95
N PRO A 56 -2.50 12.15 -9.92
CA PRO A 56 -1.30 12.50 -10.70
C PRO A 56 -0.11 12.93 -9.84
N SER A 57 -0.34 13.61 -8.72
CA SER A 57 0.70 13.99 -7.77
C SER A 57 1.28 12.78 -7.03
N GLY A 58 0.46 11.75 -6.77
CA GLY A 58 0.89 10.48 -6.18
C GLY A 58 1.68 9.58 -7.15
N CYS A 59 1.56 9.76 -8.47
CA CYS A 59 2.24 8.93 -9.47
C CYS A 59 3.78 8.94 -9.34
N GLN A 60 4.38 10.04 -8.87
CA GLN A 60 5.83 10.09 -8.61
C GLN A 60 6.21 9.16 -7.45
N THR A 61 5.42 9.17 -6.37
CA THR A 61 5.56 8.24 -5.23
C THR A 61 5.39 6.80 -5.66
N ILE A 62 4.39 6.50 -6.51
CA ILE A 62 4.19 5.14 -7.06
C ILE A 62 5.39 4.71 -7.91
N SER A 63 5.98 5.62 -8.68
CA SER A 63 7.15 5.31 -9.50
C SER A 63 8.38 5.00 -8.62
N ALA A 64 8.60 5.78 -7.57
CA ALA A 64 9.64 5.52 -6.57
C ALA A 64 9.39 4.18 -5.84
N LEU A 65 8.14 3.89 -5.48
CA LEU A 65 7.75 2.65 -4.82
C LEU A 65 7.97 1.44 -5.73
N LYS A 66 7.59 1.51 -7.00
CA LYS A 66 7.89 0.46 -8.00
C LYS A 66 9.39 0.21 -8.17
N LEU A 67 10.21 1.26 -8.13
CA LEU A 67 11.66 1.12 -8.14
C LEU A 67 12.16 0.38 -6.89
N PHE A 68 11.68 0.78 -5.71
CA PHE A 68 11.98 0.12 -4.45
C PHE A 68 11.58 -1.37 -4.46
N LEU A 69 10.38 -1.71 -4.92
CA LEU A 69 9.92 -3.10 -5.02
C LEU A 69 10.78 -3.94 -5.96
N LYS A 70 11.23 -3.37 -7.09
CA LYS A 70 12.18 -4.04 -7.98
C LYS A 70 13.49 -4.36 -7.28
N MET A 71 13.97 -3.47 -6.40
CA MET A 71 15.18 -3.72 -5.62
C MET A 71 15.00 -4.85 -4.61
N GLN A 72 13.84 -4.94 -3.96
CA GLN A 72 13.54 -6.03 -3.01
C GLN A 72 13.64 -7.40 -3.69
N ASN A 73 13.13 -7.53 -4.91
CA ASN A 73 13.25 -8.77 -5.69
C ASN A 73 14.70 -9.11 -6.10
N THR A 74 15.60 -8.13 -6.14
CA THR A 74 17.02 -8.34 -6.44
C THR A 74 17.88 -8.64 -5.20
N GLY A 75 17.30 -8.60 -3.99
CA GLY A 75 18.04 -8.83 -2.74
C GLY A 75 19.05 -7.72 -2.39
N ILE A 76 18.94 -6.55 -3.01
CA ILE A 76 19.82 -5.40 -2.76
C ILE A 76 19.28 -4.62 -1.57
N SER A 77 20.11 -4.42 -0.54
CA SER A 77 19.76 -3.58 0.61
C SER A 77 19.78 -2.09 0.25
N TRP A 78 18.89 -1.30 0.84
CA TRP A 78 18.84 0.15 0.68
C TRP A 78 20.19 0.84 0.97
N GLU A 79 20.95 0.31 1.94
CA GLU A 79 22.25 0.85 2.34
C GLU A 79 23.33 0.67 1.25
N GLN A 80 23.14 -0.32 0.37
CA GLN A 80 24.06 -0.66 -0.71
C GLN A 80 23.82 0.17 -1.98
N LEU A 81 22.76 0.98 -2.03
CA LEU A 81 22.52 1.83 -3.19
C LEU A 81 23.47 3.04 -3.26
N PRO A 82 23.87 3.46 -4.48
CA PRO A 82 24.50 4.75 -4.70
C PRO A 82 23.63 5.89 -4.15
N SER A 83 24.25 6.88 -3.49
CA SER A 83 23.56 8.02 -2.87
C SER A 83 22.64 8.79 -3.82
N ARG A 84 22.95 8.83 -5.13
CA ARG A 84 22.08 9.43 -6.17
C ARG A 84 20.75 8.70 -6.39
N ASN A 85 20.61 7.48 -5.89
CA ASN A 85 19.42 6.64 -6.02
C ASN A 85 18.66 6.52 -4.69
N ARG A 86 19.15 7.17 -3.62
CA ARG A 86 18.46 7.28 -2.34
C ARG A 86 17.70 8.61 -2.35
N PHE A 87 16.37 8.53 -2.36
CA PHE A 87 15.47 9.70 -2.32
C PHE A 87 15.62 10.47 -1.01
#